data_AF-A0A5A5TBC5-F1
#
_entry.id   AF-A0A5A5TBC5-F1
#
_cell.length_a   1.000
_cell.length_b   1.000
_cell.length_c   1.000
_cell.angle_alpha   90.00
_cell.angle_beta   90.00
_cell.angle_gamma   90.00
#
_symmetry.space_group_name_H-M   'P 1'
#
loop_
_entity.id
_entity.type
_entity.pdbx_description
1 polymer ?
#
loop_
_entity_poly.entity_id
_entity_poly.type
_entity_poly.pdbx_seq_one_letter_code
_entity_poly.pdbx_strand_id
1 'polypeptide(L)' 'MSEVEQLRRQIALECEAMQRLMHDFAAVAKHEVITHHYAVIADCQSQLETLVGNDEASIITVETYKHAMETMEAPYVSL' A
#
# COMPACT_ATOMS: atom_id res chain seq x y z
N MET A 1 13.80 9.70 -11.29
CA MET A 1 12.57 9.33 -10.57
C MET A 1 11.96 10.60 -10.02
N SER A 2 10.64 10.76 -10.16
CA SER A 2 9.89 11.88 -9.58
C SER A 2 9.52 11.59 -8.12
N GLU A 3 9.18 12.64 -7.35
CA GLU A 3 8.65 12.50 -5.99
C GLU A 3 7.36 11.65 -5.96
N VAL A 4 6.50 11.81 -6.96
CA VAL A 4 5.29 10.99 -7.14
C VAL A 4 5.61 9.51 -7.33
N GLU A 5 6.65 9.18 -8.11
CA GLU A 5 7.10 7.78 -8.29
C GLU A 5 7.66 7.17 -7.00
N GLN A 6 8.34 7.97 -6.18
CA GLN A 6 8.86 7.53 -4.89
C GLN A 6 7.72 7.24 -3.90
N LEU A 7 6.73 8.13 -3.83
CA LEU A 7 5.54 7.96 -2.98
C LEU A 7 4.71 6.74 -3.42
N ARG A 8 4.51 6.55 -4.73
CA ARG A 8 3.89 5.33 -5.28
C ARG A 8 4.62 4.06 -4.84
N ARG A 9 5.95 4.03 -4.97
CA ARG A 9 6.76 2.88 -4.54
C ARG A 9 6.62 2.64 -3.03
N GLN A 10 6.62 3.69 -2.22
CA GLN A 10 6.45 3.54 -0.78
C GLN A 10 5.08 2.91 -0.45
N ILE A 11 3.99 3.44 -1.02
CA ILE A 11 2.63 2.91 -0.82
C ILE A 11 2.58 1.41 -1.19
N ALA A 12 3.18 1.01 -2.31
CA ALA A 12 3.22 -0.39 -2.72
C ALA A 12 3.93 -1.28 -1.68
N LEU A 13 5.08 -0.85 -1.15
CA LEU A 13 5.84 -1.58 -0.14
C LEU A 13 5.06 -1.75 1.17
N GLU A 14 4.37 -0.71 1.62
CA GLU A 14 3.52 -0.77 2.82
C GLU A 14 2.34 -1.74 2.63
N CYS A 15 1.72 -1.73 1.44
CA CYS A 15 0.64 -2.66 1.11
C CYS A 15 1.10 -4.12 1.11
N GLU A 16 2.27 -4.41 0.52
CA GLU A 16 2.85 -5.75 0.52
C GLU A 16 3.17 -6.24 1.94
N ALA A 17 3.78 -5.37 2.76
CA ALA A 17 4.11 -5.69 4.15
C ALA A 17 2.85 -6.02 4.95
N MET A 18 1.82 -5.19 4.81
CA MET A 18 0.54 -5.39 5.46
C MET A 18 -0.15 -6.69 5.03
N GLN A 19 -0.18 -7.01 3.74
CA GLN A 19 -0.78 -8.24 3.23
C GLN A 19 -0.08 -9.49 3.82
N ARG A 20 1.26 -9.51 3.86
CA ARG A 20 2.02 -10.61 4.49
C ARG A 20 1.66 -10.76 5.97
N LEU A 21 1.56 -9.65 6.68
CA LEU A 21 1.14 -9.64 8.08
C LEU A 21 -0.29 -10.13 8.25
N MET A 22 -1.22 -9.89 7.34
CA MET A 22 -2.58 -10.43 7.44
C MET A 22 -2.62 -11.96 7.40
N HIS A 23 -1.65 -12.61 6.73
CA HIS A 23 -1.62 -14.08 6.56
C HIS A 23 -0.84 -14.87 7.64
N ASP A 24 -0.04 -14.22 8.50
CA ASP A 24 0.72 -14.94 9.55
C ASP A 24 -0.14 -15.41 10.75
N PHE A 25 0.42 -16.00 11.82
CA PHE A 25 -0.37 -16.60 12.92
C PHE A 25 -0.58 -15.75 14.20
N ALA A 26 0.05 -14.58 14.37
CA ALA A 26 0.00 -13.81 15.64
C ALA A 26 -0.99 -12.62 15.63
N ALA A 27 -2.22 -12.77 16.14
CA ALA A 27 -3.33 -11.82 15.90
C ALA A 27 -3.17 -10.38 16.47
N VAL A 28 -2.64 -10.20 17.68
CA VAL A 28 -2.71 -8.89 18.37
C VAL A 28 -1.54 -7.95 17.98
N ALA A 29 -0.31 -8.45 17.97
CA ALA A 29 0.86 -7.65 17.58
C ALA A 29 0.76 -7.16 16.13
N LYS A 30 0.08 -7.91 15.27
CA LYS A 30 -0.20 -7.48 13.90
C LYS A 30 -1.13 -6.30 13.79
N HIS A 31 -2.08 -6.11 14.71
CA HIS A 31 -3.04 -5.03 14.53
C HIS A 31 -2.34 -3.68 14.65
N GLU A 32 -1.49 -3.50 15.66
CA GLU A 32 -0.66 -2.29 15.80
C GLU A 32 0.28 -2.07 14.61
N VAL A 33 0.89 -3.14 14.10
CA VAL A 33 1.78 -3.07 12.94
C VAL A 33 1.02 -2.76 11.65
N ILE A 34 -0.13 -3.38 11.41
CA ILE A 34 -1.03 -3.09 10.28
C ILE A 34 -1.52 -1.64 10.36
N THR A 35 -1.90 -1.16 11.55
CA THR A 35 -2.27 0.25 11.76
C THR A 35 -1.12 1.19 11.44
N HIS A 36 0.12 0.82 11.80
CA HIS A 36 1.30 1.61 11.43
C HIS A 36 1.47 1.71 9.91
N HIS A 37 1.33 0.61 9.17
CA HIS A 37 1.38 0.62 7.71
C HIS A 37 0.30 1.53 7.09
N TYR A 38 -0.94 1.48 7.60
CA TYR A 38 -1.99 2.41 7.17
C TYR A 38 -1.66 3.88 7.47
N ALA A 39 -1.02 4.17 8.61
CA ALA A 39 -0.61 5.53 8.94
C ALA A 39 0.45 6.06 7.97
N VAL A 40 1.42 5.21 7.56
CA VAL A 40 2.42 5.57 6.55
C VAL A 40 1.76 5.82 5.18
N ILE A 41 0.81 4.98 4.78
CA ILE A 41 0.05 5.18 3.53
C ILE A 41 -0.72 6.51 3.56
N ALA A 42 -1.35 6.85 4.69
CA ALA A 42 -2.07 8.11 4.86
C ALA A 42 -1.14 9.34 4.78
N ASP A 43 0.08 9.23 5.31
CA ASP A 43 1.10 10.27 5.17
C ASP A 43 1.57 10.42 3.71
N CYS A 44 1.81 9.30 3.02
CA CYS A 44 2.13 9.33 1.59
C CYS A 44 1.01 9.94 0.74
N GLN A 45 -0.25 9.63 1.05
CA GLN A 45 -1.40 10.25 0.40
C GLN A 45 -1.39 11.77 0.65
N SER A 46 -1.22 12.20 1.89
CA SER A 46 -1.15 13.63 2.24
C SER A 46 -0.04 14.35 1.47
N GLN A 47 1.12 13.71 1.30
CA GLN A 47 2.21 14.24 0.47
C GLN A 47 1.84 14.30 -1.02
N LEU A 48 1.20 13.26 -1.56
CA LEU A 48 0.69 13.28 -2.94
C LEU A 48 -0.32 14.42 -3.16
N GLU A 49 -1.19 14.68 -2.19
CA GLU A 49 -2.17 15.77 -2.28
C GLU A 49 -1.50 17.13 -2.49
N THR A 50 -0.33 17.36 -1.86
CA THR A 50 0.45 18.59 -2.06
C THR A 50 1.07 18.71 -3.45
N LEU A 51 1.31 17.59 -4.13
CA LEU A 51 2.01 17.53 -5.42
C LEU A 51 1.04 17.54 -6.62
N VAL A 52 -0.07 16.82 -6.51
CA VAL A 52 -0.97 16.53 -7.65
C VAL A 52 -2.43 16.92 -7.39
N GLY A 53 -2.76 17.35 -6.18
CA GLY A 53 -4.14 17.63 -5.76
C GLY A 53 -4.87 16.40 -5.23
N ASN A 54 -5.99 16.64 -4.54
CA ASN A 54 -6.68 15.63 -3.75
C ASN A 54 -7.24 14.45 -4.59
N ASP A 55 -7.90 14.76 -5.71
CA ASP A 55 -8.52 13.74 -6.57
C ASP A 55 -7.46 12.79 -7.16
N GLU A 56 -6.39 13.36 -7.71
CA GLU A 56 -5.30 12.58 -8.32
C GLU A 56 -4.54 11.78 -7.24
N ALA A 57 -4.27 12.36 -6.07
CA ALA A 57 -3.64 11.64 -4.96
C ALA A 57 -4.48 10.44 -4.49
N SER A 58 -5.81 10.59 -4.44
CA SER A 58 -6.73 9.52 -4.08
C SER A 58 -6.71 8.40 -5.12
N ILE A 59 -6.74 8.73 -6.42
CA ILE A 59 -6.65 7.76 -7.51
C ILE A 59 -5.33 6.99 -7.42
N ILE A 60 -4.20 7.71 -7.31
CA ILE A 60 -2.87 7.11 -7.21
C ILE A 60 -2.81 6.13 -6.04
N THR A 61 -3.30 6.51 -4.87
CA THR A 61 -3.24 5.69 -3.66
C THR A 61 -4.10 4.43 -3.81
N VAL A 62 -5.34 4.57 -4.30
CA VAL A 62 -6.27 3.44 -4.49
C VAL A 62 -5.78 2.48 -5.57
N GLU A 63 -5.28 2.98 -6.69
CA GLU A 63 -4.75 2.13 -7.76
C GLU A 63 -3.51 1.37 -7.31
N THR A 64 -2.61 2.04 -6.58
CA THR A 64 -1.39 1.40 -6.05
C THR A 64 -1.76 0.31 -5.04
N TYR A 65 -2.73 0.59 -4.17
CA TYR A 65 -3.26 -0.38 -3.21
C TYR A 65 -3.87 -1.60 -3.90
N LYS A 66 -4.78 -1.39 -4.87
CA LYS A 66 -5.40 -2.48 -5.64
C LYS A 66 -4.35 -3.32 -6.33
N HIS A 67 -3.40 -2.68 -7.01
CA HIS A 67 -2.35 -3.38 -7.72
C HIS A 67 -1.49 -4.23 -6.78
N ALA A 68 -1.11 -3.71 -5.61
CA ALA A 68 -0.34 -4.46 -4.63
C ALA A 68 -1.11 -5.69 -4.12
N MET A 69 -2.42 -5.58 -3.89
CA MET A 69 -3.24 -6.71 -3.45
C MET A 69 -3.50 -7.75 -4.55
N GLU A 70 -3.75 -7.31 -5.79
CA GLU A 70 -4.06 -8.19 -6.93
C GLU A 70 -2.83 -8.96 -7.43
N THR A 71 -1.64 -8.33 -7.41
CA THR A 71 -0.42 -8.92 -8.00
C THR A 71 0.12 -10.14 -7.23
N MET A 72 -0.36 -10.38 -6.00
CA MET A 72 -0.01 -11.55 -5.20
C MET A 72 -1.02 -12.70 -5.22
N GLU A 73 -2.18 -12.56 -5.89
CA GLU A 73 -3.14 -13.68 -6.12
C GLU A 73 -2.78 -14.59 -7.32
N ALA A 74 -1.78 -14.24 -8.14
CA ALA A 74 -1.24 -15.11 -9.18
C ALA A 74 0.07 -15.76 -8.69
N PRO A 75 0.03 -17.05 -8.28
CA PRO A 75 0.13 -18.09 -9.29
C PRO A 75 -0.70 -19.35 -8.96
N TYR A 76 -1.80 -19.55 -9.66
CA TYR A 76 -2.35 -20.90 -9.88
C TYR A 76 -2.56 -21.12 -11.38
N VAL A 77 -1.46 -21.24 -12.12
CA VAL A 77 -1.45 -22.12 -13.29
C VAL A 77 -1.22 -23.51 -12.74
N SER A 78 -2.32 -24.23 -12.48
CA SER A 78 -2.27 -25.66 -12.20
C SER A 78 -1.73 -26.38 -13.44
N LEU A 79 -0.60 -27.08 -13.28
CA LEU A 79 -0.12 -28.12 -14.19
C LEU A 79 -1.01 -29.36 -14.12
#